data_AF-A0A928YMJ9-F1
#
_entry.id   AF-A0A928YMJ9-F1
#
_cell.length_a   1.000
_cell.length_b   1.000
_cell.length_c   1.000
_cell.angle_alpha   90.00
_cell.angle_beta   90.00
_cell.angle_gamma   90.00
#
_symmetry.space_group_name_H-M   'P 1'
#
loop_
_entity.id
_entity.type
_entity.pdbx_description
1 polymer ?
#
loop_
_entity_poly.entity_id
_entity_poly.type
_entity_poly.pdbx_seq_one_letter_code
_entity_poly.pdbx_strand_id
1 'polypeptide(L)'
;DFAHGTGHGVGSYLSVHEGPHRISKGGDEPLRDGMIVSNEPGYYKAGDFGIRIENLQYVVPLADMLCFKTLTLVPIERRLIDPTMLAPDERVWLNAYHKRVAAEITPHLPDAATKRWLKRVCKNL
;
A
#
# COMPACT_ATOMS: atom_id res chain seq x y z
N ASP A 1 15.91 -6.14 -9.09
CA ASP A 1 15.25 -4.94 -9.64
C ASP A 1 13.96 -5.36 -10.36
N PHE A 2 13.08 -4.41 -10.67
CA PHE A 2 11.86 -4.61 -11.47
C PHE A 2 11.81 -3.63 -12.65
N ALA A 3 11.12 -4.01 -13.73
CA ALA A 3 11.19 -3.31 -15.02
C ALA A 3 10.12 -2.20 -15.21
N HIS A 4 9.63 -1.60 -14.12
CA HIS A 4 8.64 -0.53 -14.14
C HIS A 4 8.92 0.53 -13.06
N GLY A 5 8.16 1.64 -13.06
CA GLY A 5 8.23 2.64 -11.99
C GLY A 5 7.67 2.12 -10.67
N THR A 6 8.06 2.72 -9.54
CA THR A 6 7.53 2.35 -8.22
C THR A 6 6.12 2.89 -8.01
N GLY A 7 5.72 3.94 -8.72
CA GLY A 7 4.34 4.41 -8.72
C GLY A 7 4.07 5.58 -9.67
N HIS A 8 2.79 5.88 -9.85
CA HIS A 8 2.26 6.93 -10.72
C HIS A 8 1.17 7.74 -9.98
N GLY A 9 0.87 8.95 -10.46
CA GLY A 9 -0.28 9.70 -9.98
C GLY A 9 -1.61 9.03 -10.35
N VAL A 10 -2.67 9.34 -9.61
CA VAL A 10 -4.03 8.84 -9.85
C VAL A 10 -5.01 10.00 -9.76
N GLY A 11 -5.81 10.20 -10.80
CA GLY A 11 -6.81 11.26 -10.85
C GLY A 11 -8.11 10.89 -10.14
N SER A 12 -8.72 11.87 -9.47
CA SER A 12 -10.01 11.69 -8.80
C SER A 12 -11.13 11.60 -9.84
N TYR A 13 -11.70 10.40 -10.03
CA TYR A 13 -12.67 10.09 -11.10
C TYR A 13 -12.14 10.41 -12.52
N LEU A 14 -10.83 10.31 -12.71
CA LEU A 14 -10.14 10.55 -13.98
C LEU A 14 -9.21 9.37 -14.32
N SER A 15 -8.03 9.64 -14.88
CA SER A 15 -7.10 8.60 -15.34
C SER A 15 -6.48 7.86 -14.17
N VAL A 16 -6.40 6.53 -14.29
CA VAL A 16 -5.68 5.68 -13.33
C VAL A 16 -4.17 5.98 -13.34
N HIS A 17 -3.64 6.40 -14.50
CA HIS A 17 -2.28 6.94 -14.62
C HIS A 17 -2.37 8.43 -14.92
N GLU A 18 -2.12 9.27 -13.92
CA GLU A 18 -2.15 10.72 -14.03
C GLU A 18 -0.75 11.29 -13.78
N GLY A 19 -0.35 12.24 -14.62
CA GLY A 19 0.89 13.01 -14.44
C GLY A 19 0.61 14.42 -13.94
N PRO A 20 1.65 15.23 -13.70
CA PRO A 20 3.05 14.93 -14.00
C PRO A 20 3.75 14.07 -12.94
N HIS A 21 3.30 14.09 -11.68
CA HIS A 21 3.96 13.47 -10.54
C HIS A 21 3.95 11.93 -10.59
N ARG A 22 5.08 11.32 -10.25
CA ARG A 22 5.29 9.86 -10.22
C ARG A 22 6.50 9.50 -9.38
N ILE A 23 6.55 8.27 -8.88
CA ILE A 23 7.74 7.72 -8.20
C ILE A 23 8.43 6.77 -9.18
N SER A 24 9.41 7.28 -9.90
CA SER A 24 10.13 6.50 -10.92
C SER A 24 11.55 7.02 -11.12
N LYS A 25 12.39 6.25 -11.82
CA LYS A 25 13.77 6.66 -12.16
C LYS A 25 13.83 7.95 -13.00
N GLY A 26 12.75 8.32 -13.69
CA GLY A 26 12.70 9.49 -14.58
C GLY A 26 11.67 10.54 -14.19
N GLY A 27 11.15 10.52 -12.95
CA GLY A 27 10.23 11.56 -12.47
C GLY A 27 10.98 12.75 -11.89
N ASP A 28 10.58 13.97 -12.23
CA ASP A 28 11.21 15.23 -11.82
C ASP A 28 10.25 16.18 -11.08
N GLU A 29 8.93 15.98 -11.17
CA GLU A 29 7.95 16.79 -10.44
C GLU A 29 8.02 16.55 -8.92
N PRO A 30 8.22 17.60 -8.11
CA PRO A 30 8.16 17.49 -6.65
C PRO A 30 6.78 17.09 -6.14
N LEU A 31 6.76 16.16 -5.18
CA LEU A 31 5.54 15.80 -4.46
C LEU A 31 5.06 16.95 -3.56
N ARG A 32 3.74 17.18 -3.54
CA ARG A 32 3.08 18.24 -2.78
C ARG A 32 1.92 17.66 -1.97
N ASP A 33 1.57 18.33 -0.87
CA ASP A 33 0.43 17.96 -0.03
C ASP A 33 -0.84 17.69 -0.86
N GLY A 34 -1.55 16.62 -0.53
CA GLY A 34 -2.77 16.19 -1.21
C GLY A 34 -2.56 15.37 -2.48
N MET A 35 -1.35 15.30 -3.05
CA MET A 35 -1.11 14.46 -4.23
C MET A 35 -1.29 12.98 -3.91
N ILE A 36 -2.04 12.28 -4.75
CA ILE A 36 -2.25 10.82 -4.69
C ILE A 36 -1.24 10.12 -5.59
N VAL A 37 -0.57 9.09 -5.08
CA VAL A 37 0.36 8.24 -5.83
C VAL A 37 0.17 6.76 -5.49
N SER A 38 0.36 5.88 -6.47
CA SER A 38 0.57 4.46 -6.19
C SER A 38 1.94 4.21 -5.55
N ASN A 39 2.04 3.10 -4.83
CA ASN A 39 3.27 2.54 -4.29
C ASN A 39 3.22 1.03 -4.51
N GLU A 40 3.93 0.58 -5.53
CA GLU A 40 3.73 -0.73 -6.15
C GLU A 40 5.04 -1.45 -6.52
N PRO A 41 6.01 -1.59 -5.60
CA PRO A 41 7.21 -2.38 -5.87
C PRO A 41 6.84 -3.83 -6.24
N GLY A 42 7.64 -4.43 -7.12
CA GLY A 42 7.43 -5.79 -7.56
C GLY A 42 8.71 -6.57 -7.83
N TYR A 43 8.56 -7.86 -8.08
CA TYR A 43 9.60 -8.76 -8.56
C TYR A 43 8.98 -9.84 -9.43
N TYR A 44 9.65 -10.18 -10.54
CA TYR A 44 9.14 -11.13 -11.52
C TYR A 44 10.26 -12.09 -11.93
N LYS A 45 10.03 -13.39 -11.72
CA LYS A 45 10.94 -14.46 -12.11
C LYS A 45 10.38 -15.16 -13.33
N ALA A 46 11.05 -15.01 -14.47
CA ALA A 46 10.61 -15.57 -15.74
C ALA A 46 10.42 -17.09 -15.66
N GLY A 47 9.30 -17.59 -16.19
CA GLY A 47 8.96 -19.01 -16.18
C GLY A 47 8.54 -19.58 -14.81
N ASP A 48 8.38 -18.72 -13.80
CA ASP A 48 8.06 -19.14 -12.42
C ASP A 48 6.92 -18.29 -11.84
N PHE A 49 7.21 -17.28 -11.01
CA PHE A 49 6.22 -16.46 -10.31
C PHE A 49 6.50 -14.95 -10.43
N GLY A 50 5.52 -14.15 -10.00
CA GLY A 50 5.66 -12.71 -9.84
C GLY A 50 4.90 -12.21 -8.61
N ILE A 51 5.41 -11.14 -8.01
CA ILE A 51 4.83 -10.48 -6.84
C ILE A 51 4.82 -8.99 -7.10
N ARG A 52 3.70 -8.33 -6.81
CA ARG A 52 3.59 -6.87 -6.70
C ARG A 52 2.65 -6.58 -5.54
N ILE A 53 3.02 -5.65 -4.67
CA ILE A 53 2.20 -5.21 -3.55
C ILE A 53 1.94 -3.73 -3.77
N GLU A 54 0.67 -3.37 -3.99
CA GLU A 54 0.27 -2.04 -4.40
C GLU A 54 -0.71 -1.41 -3.41
N ASN A 55 -0.40 -0.19 -3.00
CA ASN A 55 -1.33 0.71 -2.30
C ASN A 55 -1.39 2.06 -3.01
N LEU A 56 -2.55 2.70 -2.97
CA LEU A 56 -2.63 4.15 -3.14
C LEU A 56 -2.36 4.82 -1.80
N GLN A 57 -1.61 5.91 -1.85
CA GLN A 57 -1.30 6.77 -0.72
C GLN A 57 -1.33 8.22 -1.17
N TYR A 58 -1.49 9.13 -0.21
CA TYR A 58 -1.47 10.56 -0.47
C TYR A 58 -0.46 11.26 0.43
N VAL A 59 0.13 12.30 -0.11
CA VAL A 59 1.13 13.13 0.57
C VAL A 59 0.43 14.00 1.61
N VAL A 60 1.00 14.10 2.80
CA VAL A 60 0.54 14.99 3.87
C VAL A 60 1.72 15.69 4.58
N PRO A 61 1.51 16.84 5.23
CA PRO A 61 2.54 17.51 6.00
C PRO A 61 2.88 16.75 7.29
N LEU A 62 4.17 16.73 7.65
CA LEU A 62 4.69 16.22 8.91
C LEU A 62 5.78 17.16 9.44
N ALA A 63 5.39 18.12 10.28
CA ALA A 63 6.23 19.23 10.68
C ALA A 63 6.83 19.94 9.45
N ASP A 64 8.16 20.03 9.35
CA ASP A 64 8.86 20.68 8.24
C ASP A 64 9.10 19.73 7.04
N MET A 65 8.57 18.51 7.09
CA MET A 65 8.72 17.47 6.07
C MET A 65 7.36 17.04 5.50
N LEU A 66 7.39 16.20 4.47
CA LEU A 66 6.22 15.50 3.94
C LEU A 66 6.27 14.01 4.34
N CYS A 67 5.11 13.40 4.51
CA CYS A 67 4.97 11.95 4.66
C CYS A 67 3.77 11.43 3.86
N PHE A 68 3.55 10.12 3.90
CA PHE A 68 2.42 9.48 3.23
C PHE A 68 1.39 8.96 4.22
N LYS A 69 0.12 9.05 3.83
CA LYS A 69 -0.97 8.29 4.44
C LYS A 69 -1.58 7.35 3.42
N THR A 70 -1.84 6.11 3.83
CA THR A 70 -2.44 5.09 2.96
C THR A 70 -3.93 5.35 2.75
N LEU A 71 -4.36 5.30 1.48
CA LEU A 71 -5.78 5.27 1.06
C LEU A 71 -6.30 3.84 0.97
N THR A 72 -5.52 2.94 0.37
CA THR A 72 -5.93 1.53 0.20
C THR A 72 -6.01 0.80 1.53
N LEU A 73 -7.15 0.16 1.79
CA LEU A 73 -7.41 -0.62 3.00
C LEU A 73 -7.74 -2.07 2.66
N VAL A 74 -6.70 -2.84 2.34
CA VAL A 74 -6.80 -4.26 1.99
C VAL A 74 -5.71 -5.04 2.73
N PRO A 75 -6.01 -6.18 3.37
CA PRO A 75 -4.98 -6.94 4.10
C PRO A 75 -3.87 -7.43 3.18
N ILE A 76 -2.62 -7.25 3.58
CA ILE A 76 -1.45 -7.88 2.95
C ILE A 76 -1.41 -9.37 3.35
N GLU A 77 -1.13 -10.27 2.39
CA GLU A 77 -1.11 -11.72 2.59
C GLU A 77 0.03 -12.18 3.52
N ARG A 78 -0.33 -12.47 4.77
CA ARG A 78 0.62 -12.87 5.82
C ARG A 78 1.37 -14.16 5.55
N ARG A 79 0.79 -15.11 4.81
CA ARG A 79 1.44 -16.41 4.55
C ARG A 79 2.68 -16.29 3.66
N LEU A 80 2.83 -15.17 2.97
CA LEU A 80 3.96 -14.90 2.06
C LEU A 80 5.01 -13.98 2.69
N ILE A 81 4.91 -13.69 4.00
CA ILE A 81 5.85 -12.84 4.71
C ILE A 81 6.81 -13.73 5.50
N ASP A 82 8.11 -13.60 5.21
CA ASP A 82 9.16 -14.12 6.10
C ASP A 82 9.34 -13.15 7.28
N PRO A 83 8.90 -13.51 8.50
CA PRO A 83 8.91 -12.57 9.62
C PRO A 83 10.32 -12.28 10.16
N THR A 84 11.33 -13.06 9.75
CA THR A 84 12.74 -12.87 10.13
C THR A 84 13.41 -11.75 9.33
N MET A 85 12.84 -11.40 8.17
CA MET A 85 13.33 -10.32 7.32
C MET A 85 12.77 -8.95 7.71
N LEU A 86 11.80 -8.89 8.63
CA LEU A 86 11.18 -7.63 9.06
C LEU A 86 11.96 -7.00 10.22
N ALA A 87 12.26 -5.72 10.09
CA ALA A 87 12.67 -4.90 11.21
C ALA A 87 11.51 -4.76 12.24
N PRO A 88 11.82 -4.50 13.53
CA PRO A 88 10.78 -4.39 14.56
C PRO A 88 9.70 -3.35 14.25
N ASP A 89 10.08 -2.21 13.68
CA ASP A 89 9.19 -1.12 13.29
C ASP A 89 8.33 -1.46 12.06
N GLU A 90 8.86 -2.20 11.08
CA GLU A 90 8.08 -2.72 9.95
C GLU A 90 6.98 -3.69 10.41
N ARG A 91 7.29 -4.57 11.37
CA ARG A 91 6.28 -5.45 11.99
C ARG A 91 5.22 -4.65 12.74
N VAL A 92 5.63 -3.63 13.50
CA VAL A 92 4.70 -2.74 14.19
C VAL A 92 3.80 -2.01 13.18
N TRP A 93 4.37 -1.49 12.09
CA TRP A 93 3.65 -0.83 11.01
C TRP A 93 2.62 -1.77 10.37
N LEU A 94 3.00 -2.99 10.01
CA LEU A 94 2.11 -3.96 9.38
C LEU A 94 0.93 -4.32 10.30
N ASN A 95 1.22 -4.56 11.58
CA ASN A 95 0.20 -4.88 12.58
C ASN A 95 -0.76 -3.69 12.79
N ALA A 96 -0.25 -2.47 12.82
CA ALA A 96 -1.06 -1.26 12.90
C ALA A 96 -1.93 -1.07 11.64
N TYR A 97 -1.36 -1.31 10.45
CA TYR A 97 -2.09 -1.27 9.17
C TYR A 97 -3.23 -2.29 9.15
N HIS A 98 -2.97 -3.55 9.47
CA HIS A 98 -4.01 -4.60 9.52
C HIS A 98 -5.10 -4.31 10.55
N LYS A 99 -4.73 -3.76 11.72
CA LYS A 99 -5.70 -3.32 12.72
C LYS A 99 -6.61 -2.22 12.17
N ARG A 100 -6.05 -1.24 11.45
CA ARG A 100 -6.81 -0.17 10.78
C ARG A 100 -7.76 -0.74 9.72
N VAL A 101 -7.25 -1.61 8.84
CA VAL A 101 -8.07 -2.30 7.81
C VAL A 101 -9.24 -3.04 8.46
N ALA A 102 -9.00 -3.82 9.51
CA ALA A 102 -10.07 -4.55 10.19
C ALA A 102 -11.10 -3.59 10.80
N ALA A 103 -10.67 -2.50 11.44
CA ALA A 103 -11.56 -1.54 12.07
C ALA A 103 -12.43 -0.78 11.06
N GLU A 104 -11.84 -0.29 9.98
CA GLU A 104 -12.53 0.54 8.99
C GLU A 104 -13.40 -0.27 8.03
N ILE A 105 -12.98 -1.47 7.63
CA ILE A 105 -13.70 -2.26 6.63
C ILE A 105 -14.81 -3.12 7.25
N THR A 106 -14.65 -3.63 8.48
CA THR A 106 -15.63 -4.51 9.13
C THR A 106 -17.07 -3.98 9.14
N PRO A 107 -17.35 -2.69 9.41
CA PRO A 107 -18.70 -2.13 9.39
C PRO A 107 -19.41 -2.25 8.04
N HIS A 108 -18.65 -2.27 6.94
CA HIS A 108 -19.17 -2.29 5.57
C HIS A 108 -19.34 -3.71 5.01
N LEU A 109 -18.93 -4.75 5.77
CA LEU A 109 -19.00 -6.14 5.30
C LEU A 109 -20.41 -6.72 5.44
N PRO A 110 -20.87 -7.52 4.45
CA PRO A 110 -22.26 -7.94 4.32
C PRO A 110 -22.69 -8.96 5.38
N ASP A 111 -21.78 -9.83 5.84
CA ASP A 111 -22.13 -10.97 6.69
C ASP A 111 -21.07 -11.31 7.73
N ALA A 112 -21.46 -12.13 8.71
CA ALA A 112 -20.60 -12.52 9.81
C ALA A 112 -19.43 -13.44 9.41
N ALA A 113 -19.57 -14.24 8.35
CA ALA A 113 -18.48 -15.08 7.85
C ALA A 113 -17.37 -14.23 7.23
N THR A 114 -17.72 -13.24 6.41
CA THR A 114 -16.78 -12.29 5.81
C THR A 114 -16.07 -11.45 6.89
N LYS A 115 -16.80 -11.00 7.93
CA LYS A 115 -16.20 -10.29 9.08
C LYS A 115 -15.21 -11.16 9.85
N ARG A 116 -15.54 -12.44 10.09
CA ARG A 116 -14.62 -13.40 10.72
C ARG A 116 -13.40 -13.66 9.86
N TRP A 117 -13.57 -13.77 8.54
CA TRP A 117 -12.48 -13.91 7.60
C TRP A 117 -11.52 -12.71 7.67
N LEU A 118 -12.05 -11.48 7.60
CA LEU A 118 -11.23 -10.26 7.66
C LEU A 118 -10.43 -10.19 8.97
N LYS A 119 -11.10 -10.42 10.11
CA LYS A 119 -10.45 -10.45 11.43
C LYS A 119 -9.32 -11.47 11.51
N ARG A 120 -9.46 -12.61 10.81
CA ARG A 120 -8.42 -13.66 10.79
C ARG A 120 -7.23 -13.26 9.94
N VAL A 121 -7.44 -12.66 8.76
CA VAL A 121 -6.34 -12.25 7.86
C VAL A 121 -5.65 -10.96 8.32
N CYS A 122 -6.28 -10.15 9.17
CA CYS A 122 -5.70 -8.96 9.81
C CYS A 122 -5.10 -9.21 11.20
N LYS A 123 -4.84 -10.47 11.59
CA LYS A 123 -4.18 -10.74 12.88
C LYS A 123 -2.75 -10.16 12.87
N ASN A 124 -2.17 -9.92 14.04
CA ASN A 124 -0.77 -9.54 14.15
C ASN A 124 0.17 -10.68 13.72
N LEU A 125 1.25 -10.34 13.01
CA LEU A 125 2.37 -11.24 12.72
C LEU A 125 3.20 -11.55 13.96
#